data_AF-A0AAU0VDH2-F1
#
_entry.id   AF-A0AAU0VDH2-F1
#
_cell.length_a   1.000
_cell.length_b   1.000
_cell.length_c   1.000
_cell.angle_alpha   90.00
_cell.angle_beta   90.00
_cell.angle_gamma   90.00
#
_symmetry.space_group_name_H-M   'P 1'
#
loop_
_entity.id
_entity.type
_entity.pdbx_description
1 polymer ?
#
loop_
_entity_poly.entity_id
_entity_poly.type
_entity_poly.pdbx_seq_one_letter_code
_entity_poly.pdbx_strand_id
1 'polypeptide(L)'
;MSAAGPDTGGRRLPRTLHPVAWWIWALALATAVSRTNNPLLLFLVLAVLGYVITTRRTEAPWARGFVYYLYLALLVVAIRVIFRAVFATGIRPTDHYLFSLPHIPTPDWYAGIQLGGPVSLEALLSAATDGLRLACMLCCIGAANTLANPKRALRVLPGALYELGVAVTVSISVAPQLVQSVQRVARARRLRAGRSKGLRALRGIVVPVLEDALERSLRLAAAMDSRGYGRAGSATRGSRRLTGALMLLGMCGLCAGAYGLLDPTAPTLLGLPALAAGSVLCLAGLRLGGRRVTRTTYRPDPWRFAESAVASCGVLSAVLLFVNVGYDPAELNPSIYPLSWPTLPLVPAAAILLAGAAGFLAPPPGPPTPHVPAQRTEEAA
;
A
#
# COMPACT_ATOMS: atom_id res chain seq x y z
N MET A 1 8.24 41.68 -29.87
CA MET A 1 7.25 41.97 -28.81
C MET A 1 5.95 41.28 -29.16
N SER A 2 5.69 40.10 -28.59
CA SER A 2 4.36 39.48 -28.63
C SER A 2 3.82 39.52 -27.21
N ALA A 3 2.83 40.38 -26.99
CA ALA A 3 2.21 40.57 -25.69
C ALA A 3 1.50 39.29 -25.27
N ALA A 4 1.98 38.67 -24.18
CA ALA A 4 1.25 37.61 -23.51
C ALA A 4 -0.02 38.24 -22.91
N GLY A 5 -1.18 37.78 -23.39
CA GLY A 5 -2.47 38.21 -22.84
C GLY A 5 -2.57 37.89 -21.35
N PRO A 6 -3.40 38.62 -20.59
CA PRO A 6 -3.62 38.34 -19.17
C PRO A 6 -4.25 36.95 -19.01
N ASP A 7 -3.55 36.06 -18.30
CA ASP A 7 -4.02 34.72 -17.93
C ASP A 7 -5.23 34.83 -16.96
N THR A 8 -6.42 35.08 -17.48
CA THR A 8 -7.68 34.96 -16.74
C THR A 8 -8.14 33.51 -16.73
N GLY A 9 -7.83 32.76 -15.67
CA GLY A 9 -8.47 31.47 -15.41
C GLY A 9 -7.61 30.43 -14.68
N GLY A 10 -7.57 30.50 -13.34
CA GLY A 10 -7.44 29.31 -12.47
C GLY A 10 -6.34 28.28 -12.78
N ARG A 11 -5.15 28.69 -13.23
CA ARG A 11 -4.01 27.77 -13.40
C ARG A 11 -3.71 27.08 -12.06
N ARG A 12 -4.13 25.83 -11.91
CA ARG A 12 -3.81 24.99 -10.76
C ARG A 12 -2.29 24.87 -10.68
N LEU A 13 -1.68 25.60 -9.75
CA LEU A 13 -0.23 25.58 -9.54
C LEU A 13 0.23 24.12 -9.34
N PRO A 14 1.25 23.68 -10.09
CA PRO A 14 1.68 22.29 -10.02
C PRO A 14 2.26 22.01 -8.62
N ARG A 15 1.69 21.01 -7.96
CA ARG A 15 1.99 20.70 -6.55
C ARG A 15 1.83 19.21 -6.30
N THR A 16 2.73 18.67 -5.49
CA THR A 16 2.62 17.30 -4.99
C THR A 16 1.53 17.21 -3.92
N LEU A 17 0.55 16.34 -4.15
CA LEU A 17 -0.51 16.02 -3.18
C LEU A 17 0.05 15.45 -1.87
N HIS A 18 -0.71 15.63 -0.81
CA HIS A 18 -0.40 15.05 0.48
C HIS A 18 -0.40 13.51 0.41
N PRO A 19 0.67 12.81 0.87
CA PRO A 19 0.81 11.35 0.74
C PRO A 19 -0.38 10.56 1.30
N VAL A 20 -0.92 11.02 2.43
CA VAL A 20 -2.05 10.36 3.11
C VAL A 20 -3.32 10.37 2.26
N ALA A 21 -3.53 11.38 1.42
CA ALA A 21 -4.71 11.43 0.54
C ALA A 21 -4.69 10.30 -0.49
N TRP A 22 -3.52 10.01 -1.08
CA TRP A 22 -3.34 8.87 -1.99
C TRP A 22 -3.50 7.54 -1.29
N TRP A 23 -3.02 7.41 -0.05
CA TRP A 23 -3.23 6.21 0.76
C TRP A 23 -4.70 5.99 1.11
N ILE A 24 -5.42 7.03 1.53
CA ILE A 24 -6.86 6.93 1.81
C ILE A 24 -7.61 6.52 0.53
N TRP A 25 -7.33 7.16 -0.60
CA TRP A 25 -7.95 6.83 -1.88
C TRP A 25 -7.68 5.37 -2.31
N ALA A 26 -6.43 4.93 -2.23
CA ALA A 26 -6.04 3.58 -2.63
C ALA A 26 -6.59 2.51 -1.68
N LEU A 27 -6.57 2.74 -0.36
CA LEU A 27 -7.16 1.82 0.62
C LEU A 27 -8.67 1.76 0.45
N ALA A 28 -9.35 2.89 0.21
CA ALA A 28 -10.77 2.90 -0.07
C ALA A 28 -11.11 2.10 -1.35
N LEU A 29 -10.33 2.25 -2.42
CA LEU A 29 -10.48 1.41 -3.62
C LEU A 29 -10.19 -0.07 -3.37
N ALA A 30 -9.21 -0.42 -2.53
CA ALA A 30 -8.97 -1.80 -2.14
C ALA A 30 -10.16 -2.39 -1.35
N THR A 31 -10.77 -1.58 -0.47
CA THR A 31 -12.00 -1.93 0.26
C THR A 31 -13.20 -2.08 -0.68
N ALA A 32 -13.33 -1.23 -1.71
CA ALA A 32 -14.33 -1.37 -2.76
C ALA A 32 -14.16 -2.70 -3.53
N VAL A 33 -12.93 -3.03 -3.94
CA VAL A 33 -12.60 -4.27 -4.66
C VAL A 33 -12.92 -5.52 -3.85
N SER A 34 -12.82 -5.47 -2.52
CA SER A 34 -13.11 -6.64 -1.66
C SER A 34 -14.57 -7.11 -1.75
N ARG A 35 -15.47 -6.25 -2.22
CA ARG A 35 -16.92 -6.52 -2.32
C ARG A 35 -17.35 -7.10 -3.67
N THR A 36 -16.49 -7.06 -4.70
CA THR A 36 -16.89 -7.41 -6.07
C THR A 36 -16.11 -8.59 -6.62
N ASN A 37 -16.81 -9.61 -7.12
CA ASN A 37 -16.23 -10.74 -7.88
C ASN A 37 -16.50 -10.61 -9.38
N ASN A 38 -17.17 -9.54 -9.80
CA ASN A 38 -17.44 -9.26 -11.20
C ASN A 38 -16.13 -8.86 -11.93
N PRO A 39 -15.66 -9.65 -12.92
CA PRO A 39 -14.41 -9.38 -13.61
C PRO A 39 -14.42 -8.04 -14.36
N LEU A 40 -15.56 -7.60 -14.89
CA LEU A 40 -15.66 -6.33 -15.61
C LEU A 40 -15.40 -5.14 -14.70
N LEU A 41 -15.93 -5.17 -13.47
CA LEU A 41 -15.68 -4.14 -12.47
C LEU A 41 -14.21 -4.17 -12.00
N LEU A 42 -13.61 -5.35 -11.87
CA LEU A 42 -12.19 -5.47 -11.53
C LEU A 42 -11.29 -4.88 -12.63
N PHE A 43 -11.56 -5.16 -13.90
CA PHE A 43 -10.84 -4.54 -15.02
C PHE A 43 -11.06 -3.02 -15.07
N LEU A 44 -12.27 -2.54 -14.76
CA LEU A 44 -12.56 -1.11 -14.65
C LEU A 44 -11.72 -0.45 -13.55
N VAL A 45 -11.57 -1.09 -12.38
CA VAL A 45 -10.69 -0.59 -11.32
C VAL A 45 -9.24 -0.53 -11.79
N LEU A 46 -8.73 -1.57 -12.47
CA LEU A 46 -7.37 -1.55 -13.04
C LEU A 46 -7.18 -0.43 -14.06
N ALA A 47 -8.18 -0.17 -14.90
CA ALA A 47 -8.17 0.93 -15.86
C ALA A 47 -8.13 2.30 -15.14
N VAL A 48 -8.94 2.48 -14.08
CA VAL A 48 -8.93 3.68 -13.25
C VAL A 48 -7.57 3.89 -12.56
N LEU A 49 -6.99 2.82 -11.98
CA LEU A 49 -5.66 2.86 -11.38
C LEU A 49 -4.61 3.27 -12.43
N GLY A 50 -4.63 2.64 -13.61
CA GLY A 50 -3.74 2.96 -14.72
C GLY A 50 -3.86 4.42 -15.18
N TYR A 51 -5.09 4.92 -15.34
CA TYR A 51 -5.36 6.31 -15.68
C TYR A 51 -4.83 7.30 -14.63
N VAL A 52 -5.12 7.07 -13.35
CA VAL A 52 -4.66 7.96 -12.27
C VAL A 52 -3.13 7.93 -12.14
N ILE A 53 -2.51 6.75 -12.25
CA ILE A 53 -1.05 6.62 -12.19
C ILE A 53 -0.40 7.31 -13.38
N THR A 54 -0.88 7.10 -14.61
CA THR A 54 -0.28 7.71 -15.80
C THR A 54 -0.38 9.23 -15.79
N THR A 55 -1.50 9.78 -15.31
CA THR A 55 -1.71 11.23 -15.23
C THR A 55 -1.01 11.90 -14.05
N ARG A 56 -0.79 11.19 -12.92
CA ARG A 56 -0.31 11.79 -11.67
C ARG A 56 1.02 11.26 -11.15
N ARG A 57 1.62 10.24 -11.77
CA ARG A 57 2.96 9.77 -11.40
C ARG A 57 3.98 10.88 -11.56
N THR A 58 4.88 10.99 -10.58
CA THR A 58 6.07 11.84 -10.68
C THR A 58 7.20 11.09 -11.37
N GLU A 59 8.18 11.77 -11.96
CA GLU A 59 9.35 11.11 -12.62
C GLU A 59 10.35 10.49 -11.64
N ALA A 60 9.93 10.23 -10.41
CA ALA A 60 10.80 9.75 -9.37
C ALA A 60 11.13 8.25 -9.51
N PRO A 61 12.28 7.78 -8.99
CA PRO A 61 12.67 6.38 -9.08
C PRO A 61 11.63 5.40 -8.50
N TRP A 62 10.91 5.77 -7.45
CA TRP A 62 9.87 4.93 -6.83
C TRP A 62 8.61 4.80 -7.70
N ALA A 63 8.30 5.80 -8.54
CA ALA A 63 7.13 5.78 -9.41
C ALA A 63 7.25 4.72 -10.52
N ARG A 64 8.48 4.31 -10.87
CA ARG A 64 8.75 3.18 -11.78
C ARG A 64 8.46 1.82 -11.13
N GLY A 65 8.22 1.78 -9.82
CA GLY A 65 7.97 0.55 -9.06
C GLY A 65 6.65 -0.15 -9.39
N PHE A 66 5.70 0.52 -10.03
CA PHE A 66 4.37 -0.05 -10.33
C PHE A 66 4.43 -1.32 -11.17
N VAL A 67 5.39 -1.39 -12.10
CA VAL A 67 5.57 -2.56 -12.98
C VAL A 67 5.86 -3.83 -12.17
N TYR A 68 6.61 -3.73 -11.07
CA TYR A 68 6.84 -4.88 -10.19
C TYR A 68 5.57 -5.32 -9.45
N TYR A 69 4.69 -4.38 -9.09
CA TYR A 69 3.38 -4.73 -8.53
C TYR A 69 2.49 -5.44 -9.56
N LEU A 70 2.54 -5.04 -10.84
CA LEU A 70 1.84 -5.74 -11.91
C LEU A 70 2.38 -7.15 -12.14
N TYR A 71 3.70 -7.34 -12.14
CA TYR A 71 4.30 -8.66 -12.23
C TYR A 71 3.92 -9.55 -11.05
N LEU A 72 3.95 -9.01 -9.82
CA LEU A 72 3.52 -9.75 -8.63
C LEU A 72 2.03 -10.08 -8.67
N ALA A 73 1.19 -9.15 -9.15
CA ALA A 73 -0.25 -9.35 -9.32
C ALA A 73 -0.53 -10.47 -10.33
N LEU A 74 0.13 -10.44 -11.49
CA LEU A 74 0.02 -11.49 -12.52
C LEU A 74 0.50 -12.85 -11.98
N LEU A 75 1.60 -12.86 -11.23
CA LEU A 75 2.12 -14.07 -10.58
C LEU A 75 1.09 -14.65 -9.60
N VAL A 76 0.42 -13.82 -8.79
CA VAL A 76 -0.64 -14.27 -7.88
C VAL A 76 -1.80 -14.90 -8.64
N VAL A 77 -2.27 -14.29 -9.74
CA VAL A 77 -3.32 -14.89 -10.58
C VAL A 77 -2.86 -16.23 -11.16
N ALA A 78 -1.66 -16.27 -11.73
CA ALA A 78 -1.11 -17.48 -12.34
C ALA A 78 -0.98 -18.62 -11.33
N ILE A 79 -0.40 -18.35 -10.15
CA ILE A 79 -0.31 -19.33 -9.07
C ILE A 79 -1.71 -19.83 -8.69
N ARG A 80 -2.69 -18.94 -8.54
CA ARG A 80 -4.04 -19.33 -8.12
C ARG A 80 -4.76 -20.20 -9.15
N VAL A 81 -4.64 -19.86 -10.44
CA VAL A 81 -5.18 -20.66 -11.55
C VAL A 81 -4.47 -22.01 -11.66
N ILE A 82 -3.15 -22.05 -11.55
CA ILE A 82 -2.36 -23.29 -11.57
C ILE A 82 -2.75 -24.19 -10.39
N PHE A 83 -2.81 -23.63 -9.17
CA PHE A 83 -3.24 -24.38 -7.99
C PHE A 83 -4.65 -24.96 -8.20
N ARG A 84 -5.59 -24.16 -8.71
CA ARG A 84 -6.94 -24.65 -9.01
C ARG A 84 -6.98 -25.72 -10.10
N ALA A 85 -6.09 -25.65 -11.09
CA ALA A 85 -5.98 -26.66 -12.15
C ALA A 85 -5.37 -27.97 -11.64
N VAL A 86 -4.41 -27.90 -10.71
CA VAL A 86 -3.71 -29.07 -10.15
C VAL A 86 -4.52 -29.76 -9.06
N PHE A 87 -5.20 -29.00 -8.22
CA PHE A 87 -6.03 -29.52 -7.13
C PHE A 87 -7.48 -29.63 -7.61
N ALA A 88 -7.92 -30.85 -7.90
CA ALA A 88 -9.29 -31.09 -8.32
C ALA A 88 -10.24 -30.75 -7.18
N THR A 89 -11.16 -29.82 -7.45
CA THR A 89 -12.32 -29.56 -6.59
C THR A 89 -13.53 -30.15 -7.27
N GLY A 90 -14.23 -31.04 -6.56
CA GLY A 90 -15.29 -31.90 -7.08
C GLY A 90 -16.16 -31.34 -8.22
N ILE A 91 -16.53 -32.25 -9.10
CA ILE A 91 -17.24 -31.99 -10.35
C ILE A 91 -18.72 -31.72 -10.04
N ARG A 92 -19.30 -30.68 -10.65
CA ARG A 92 -20.75 -30.52 -10.71
C ARG A 92 -21.31 -31.07 -12.03
N PRO A 93 -22.55 -31.60 -12.05
CA PRO A 93 -23.15 -32.20 -13.25
C PRO A 93 -23.23 -31.28 -14.48
N THR A 94 -23.14 -29.96 -14.28
CA THR A 94 -23.28 -28.94 -15.33
C THR A 94 -21.96 -28.27 -15.74
N ASP A 95 -20.81 -28.78 -15.27
CA ASP A 95 -19.49 -28.19 -15.57
C ASP A 95 -19.02 -28.51 -17.00
N HIS A 96 -18.36 -27.53 -17.65
CA HIS A 96 -17.74 -27.71 -18.96
C HIS A 96 -16.28 -28.18 -18.80
N TYR A 97 -15.98 -29.38 -19.31
CA TYR A 97 -14.65 -29.97 -19.22
C TYR A 97 -13.69 -29.40 -20.27
N LEU A 98 -12.51 -28.97 -19.84
CA LEU A 98 -11.43 -28.55 -20.75
C LEU A 98 -10.42 -29.69 -20.97
N PHE A 99 -9.88 -30.23 -19.88
CA PHE A 99 -8.90 -31.32 -19.90
C PHE A 99 -8.87 -32.04 -18.55
N SER A 100 -8.35 -33.26 -18.52
CA SER A 100 -8.13 -34.02 -17.29
C SER A 100 -6.64 -34.25 -17.04
N LEU A 101 -6.21 -34.02 -15.81
CA LEU A 101 -4.88 -34.44 -15.36
C LEU A 101 -4.93 -35.89 -14.87
N PRO A 102 -3.84 -36.67 -15.04
CA PRO A 102 -3.74 -38.00 -14.44
C PRO A 102 -3.94 -37.90 -12.93
N HIS A 103 -4.83 -38.73 -12.41
CA HIS A 103 -5.08 -38.79 -10.98
C HIS A 103 -3.92 -39.49 -10.28
N ILE A 104 -3.32 -38.83 -9.29
CA ILE A 104 -2.30 -39.43 -8.45
C ILE A 104 -2.99 -39.85 -7.15
N PRO A 105 -3.06 -41.15 -6.83
CA PRO A 105 -3.70 -41.61 -5.61
C PRO A 105 -2.93 -41.04 -4.42
N THR A 106 -3.61 -40.22 -3.63
CA THR A 106 -3.06 -39.71 -2.38
C THR A 106 -3.21 -40.75 -1.27
N PRO A 107 -2.24 -40.87 -0.36
CA PRO A 107 -2.35 -41.76 0.79
C PRO A 107 -3.57 -41.45 1.67
N ASP A 108 -4.10 -42.45 2.38
CA ASP A 108 -5.33 -42.32 3.19
C ASP A 108 -5.27 -41.24 4.28
N TRP A 109 -4.08 -40.89 4.76
CA TRP A 109 -3.86 -39.79 5.71
C TRP A 109 -4.02 -38.38 5.09
N TYR A 110 -4.14 -38.30 3.76
CA TYR A 110 -4.33 -37.08 2.95
C TYR A 110 -5.57 -37.17 2.05
N ALA A 111 -6.58 -37.95 2.46
CA ALA A 111 -7.80 -38.23 1.68
C ALA A 111 -8.69 -37.00 1.34
N GLY A 112 -8.35 -35.80 1.83
CA GLY A 112 -9.09 -34.57 1.55
C GLY A 112 -8.64 -33.81 0.30
N ILE A 113 -7.50 -34.15 -0.31
CA ILE A 113 -6.92 -33.39 -1.43
C ILE A 113 -6.66 -34.33 -2.59
N GLN A 114 -7.45 -34.23 -3.65
CA GLN A 114 -7.21 -35.00 -4.88
C GLN A 114 -6.24 -34.23 -5.79
N LEU A 115 -5.07 -34.84 -6.05
CA LEU A 115 -4.10 -34.34 -7.01
C LEU A 115 -4.44 -34.86 -8.41
N GLY A 116 -4.66 -33.92 -9.34
CA GLY A 116 -5.16 -34.24 -10.68
C GLY A 116 -6.65 -34.57 -10.70
N GLY A 117 -7.19 -34.76 -11.90
CA GLY A 117 -8.63 -34.88 -12.14
C GLY A 117 -9.12 -33.96 -13.27
N PRO A 118 -10.42 -33.97 -13.56
CA PRO A 118 -11.01 -33.10 -14.58
C PRO A 118 -10.97 -31.63 -14.16
N VAL A 119 -10.44 -30.80 -15.05
CA VAL A 119 -10.38 -29.34 -14.90
C VAL A 119 -11.56 -28.73 -15.66
N SER A 120 -12.50 -28.15 -14.90
CA SER A 120 -13.64 -27.43 -15.47
C SER A 120 -13.31 -25.98 -15.79
N LEU A 121 -13.94 -25.45 -16.84
CA LEU A 121 -13.85 -24.04 -17.21
C LEU A 121 -14.33 -23.14 -16.06
N GLU A 122 -15.40 -23.53 -15.39
CA GLU A 122 -16.01 -22.83 -14.26
C GLU A 122 -15.03 -22.71 -13.08
N ALA A 123 -14.30 -23.78 -12.76
CA ALA A 123 -13.31 -23.76 -11.69
C ALA A 123 -12.11 -22.85 -12.03
N LEU A 124 -11.63 -22.88 -13.27
CA LEU A 124 -10.56 -21.98 -13.71
C LEU A 124 -11.01 -20.53 -13.72
N LEU A 125 -12.21 -20.24 -14.24
CA LEU A 125 -12.78 -18.90 -14.22
C LEU A 125 -12.98 -18.40 -12.78
N SER A 126 -13.47 -19.23 -11.86
CA SER A 126 -13.63 -18.85 -10.46
C SER A 126 -12.29 -18.50 -9.80
N ALA A 127 -11.25 -19.31 -10.04
CA ALA A 127 -9.92 -19.03 -9.50
C ALA A 127 -9.27 -17.82 -10.17
N ALA A 128 -9.53 -17.60 -11.47
CA ALA A 128 -9.06 -16.42 -12.18
C ALA A 128 -9.73 -15.15 -11.66
N THR A 129 -11.05 -15.14 -11.41
CA THR A 129 -11.77 -13.99 -10.85
C THR A 129 -11.33 -13.70 -9.42
N ASP A 130 -11.19 -14.73 -8.58
CA ASP A 130 -10.70 -14.55 -7.21
C ASP A 130 -9.23 -14.05 -7.22
N GLY A 131 -8.41 -14.60 -8.11
CA GLY A 131 -7.03 -14.16 -8.34
C GLY A 131 -6.98 -12.71 -8.77
N LEU A 132 -7.83 -12.32 -9.72
CA LEU A 132 -7.95 -10.96 -10.24
C LEU A 132 -8.37 -9.98 -9.13
N ARG A 133 -9.27 -10.38 -8.22
CA ARG A 133 -9.64 -9.57 -7.03
C ARG A 133 -8.41 -9.28 -6.16
N LEU A 134 -7.60 -10.29 -5.83
CA LEU A 134 -6.37 -10.09 -5.06
C LEU A 134 -5.34 -9.25 -5.82
N ALA A 135 -5.20 -9.49 -7.12
CA ALA A 135 -4.33 -8.71 -8.00
C ALA A 135 -4.73 -7.22 -8.00
N CYS A 136 -6.01 -6.90 -8.07
CA CYS A 136 -6.52 -5.53 -7.97
C CYS A 136 -6.17 -4.89 -6.61
N MET A 137 -6.37 -5.60 -5.50
CA MET A 137 -5.99 -5.09 -4.17
C MET A 137 -4.49 -4.78 -4.09
N LEU A 138 -3.66 -5.67 -4.63
CA LEU A 138 -2.21 -5.47 -4.69
C LEU A 138 -1.84 -4.26 -5.57
N CYS A 139 -2.54 -4.07 -6.69
CA CYS A 139 -2.36 -2.91 -7.57
C CYS A 139 -2.79 -1.60 -6.89
N CYS A 140 -3.84 -1.60 -6.06
CA CYS A 140 -4.21 -0.44 -5.24
C CYS A 140 -3.06 -0.02 -4.30
N ILE A 141 -2.44 -0.99 -3.62
CA ILE A 141 -1.27 -0.73 -2.75
C ILE A 141 -0.07 -0.23 -3.58
N GLY A 142 0.15 -0.82 -4.76
CA GLY A 142 1.16 -0.34 -5.71
C GLY A 142 0.91 1.10 -6.17
N ALA A 143 -0.35 1.47 -6.42
CA ALA A 143 -0.75 2.82 -6.77
C ALA A 143 -0.44 3.81 -5.63
N ALA A 144 -0.75 3.45 -4.38
CA ALA A 144 -0.41 4.26 -3.22
C ALA A 144 1.11 4.53 -3.15
N ASN A 145 1.93 3.49 -3.27
CA ASN A 145 3.39 3.61 -3.17
C ASN A 145 4.04 4.34 -4.35
N THR A 146 3.41 4.34 -5.52
CA THR A 146 3.92 5.02 -6.71
C THR A 146 3.53 6.50 -6.74
N LEU A 147 2.33 6.84 -6.24
CA LEU A 147 1.82 8.21 -6.17
C LEU A 147 2.29 8.95 -4.91
N ALA A 148 2.46 8.26 -3.78
CA ALA A 148 2.88 8.86 -2.51
C ALA A 148 4.41 8.79 -2.33
N ASN A 149 5.05 9.91 -1.99
CA ASN A 149 6.46 9.92 -1.63
C ASN A 149 6.66 9.29 -0.23
N PRO A 150 7.37 8.16 -0.10
CA PRO A 150 7.52 7.44 1.17
C PRO A 150 8.24 8.28 2.24
N LYS A 151 9.24 9.07 1.86
CA LYS A 151 9.94 9.98 2.79
C LYS A 151 9.01 11.07 3.31
N ARG A 152 8.09 11.55 2.47
CA ARG A 152 7.10 12.55 2.85
C ARG A 152 6.01 11.93 3.72
N ALA A 153 5.55 10.71 3.40
CA ALA A 153 4.61 9.97 4.23
C ALA A 153 5.14 9.81 5.66
N LEU A 154 6.45 9.49 5.79
CA LEU A 154 7.09 9.40 7.11
C LEU A 154 7.08 10.70 7.91
N ARG A 155 7.11 11.84 7.22
CA ARG A 155 7.02 13.15 7.88
C ARG A 155 5.62 13.46 8.39
N VAL A 156 4.58 12.79 7.91
CA VAL A 156 3.20 13.02 8.35
C VAL A 156 2.72 12.00 9.39
N LEU A 157 3.61 11.13 9.89
CA LEU A 157 3.24 10.26 11.01
C LEU A 157 2.81 11.12 12.21
N PRO A 158 1.74 10.71 12.92
CA PRO A 158 1.32 11.38 14.14
C PRO A 158 2.47 11.37 15.17
N GLY A 159 2.56 12.42 15.99
CA GLY A 159 3.63 12.56 16.98
C GLY A 159 3.70 11.39 17.98
N ALA A 160 2.61 10.64 18.17
CA ALA A 160 2.61 9.42 18.97
C ALA A 160 3.58 8.34 18.45
N LEU A 161 3.87 8.35 17.15
CA LEU A 161 4.79 7.42 16.48
C LEU A 161 6.16 8.09 16.23
N TYR A 162 6.51 9.16 16.95
CA TYR A 162 7.74 9.91 16.72
C TYR A 162 8.99 9.04 16.81
N GLU A 163 9.10 8.20 17.85
CA GLU A 163 10.25 7.32 18.03
C GLU A 163 10.41 6.33 16.86
N LEU A 164 9.29 5.75 16.41
CA LEU A 164 9.26 4.91 15.21
C LEU A 164 9.61 5.71 13.95
N GLY A 165 9.08 6.92 13.81
CA GLY A 165 9.34 7.81 12.68
C GLY A 165 10.82 8.20 12.58
N VAL A 166 11.47 8.52 13.70
CA VAL A 166 12.90 8.81 13.77
C VAL A 166 13.71 7.57 13.41
N ALA A 167 13.40 6.41 13.99
CA ALA A 167 14.10 5.15 13.70
C ALA A 167 14.03 4.77 12.22
N VAL A 168 12.85 4.88 11.60
CA VAL A 168 12.67 4.58 10.17
C VAL A 168 13.35 5.64 9.29
N THR A 169 13.25 6.93 9.66
CA THR A 169 13.90 8.02 8.90
C THR A 169 15.43 7.91 8.93
N VAL A 170 15.99 7.57 10.09
CA VAL A 170 17.43 7.28 10.26
C VAL A 170 17.82 6.06 9.44
N SER A 171 17.06 4.96 9.53
CA SER A 171 17.32 3.75 8.75
C SER A 171 17.35 4.03 7.24
N ILE A 172 16.38 4.81 6.73
CA ILE A 172 16.30 5.15 5.29
C ILE A 172 17.44 6.08 4.85
N SER A 173 17.91 6.98 5.73
CA SER A 173 19.02 7.88 5.40
C SER A 173 20.39 7.19 5.45
N VAL A 174 20.52 6.17 6.31
CA VAL A 174 21.75 5.38 6.48
C VAL A 174 21.84 4.21 5.47
N ALA A 175 20.71 3.72 4.95
CA ALA A 175 20.67 2.67 3.93
C ALA A 175 21.64 2.87 2.74
N PRO A 176 21.66 4.03 2.03
CA PRO A 176 22.62 4.23 0.94
C PRO A 176 24.07 4.19 1.41
N GLN A 177 24.32 4.59 2.65
CA GLN A 177 25.66 4.59 3.23
C GLN A 177 26.14 3.16 3.52
N LEU A 178 25.26 2.29 4.06
CA LEU A 178 25.54 0.87 4.24
C LEU A 178 25.88 0.18 2.91
N VAL A 179 25.14 0.51 1.83
CA VAL A 179 25.42 -0.02 0.49
C VAL A 179 26.82 0.40 0.02
N GLN A 180 27.20 1.66 0.23
CA GLN A 180 28.54 2.15 -0.11
C GLN A 180 29.63 1.45 0.72
N SER A 181 29.41 1.22 2.01
CA SER A 181 30.33 0.49 2.88
C SER A 181 30.51 -0.96 2.43
N VAL A 182 29.41 -1.66 2.11
CA VAL A 182 29.45 -3.02 1.53
C VAL A 182 30.25 -3.04 0.23
N GLN A 183 30.00 -2.09 -0.69
CA GLN A 183 30.72 -2.00 -1.96
C GLN A 183 32.21 -1.68 -1.76
N ARG A 184 32.56 -0.85 -0.77
CA ARG A 184 33.96 -0.53 -0.42
C ARG A 184 34.69 -1.76 0.10
N VAL A 185 34.10 -2.48 1.06
CA VAL A 185 34.68 -3.69 1.66
C VAL A 185 34.78 -4.80 0.61
N ALA A 186 33.74 -4.98 -0.21
CA ALA A 186 33.76 -5.96 -1.30
C ALA A 186 34.87 -5.68 -2.32
N ARG A 187 35.13 -4.41 -2.68
CA ARG A 187 36.22 -4.02 -3.58
C ARG A 187 37.59 -4.23 -2.93
N ALA A 188 37.80 -3.77 -1.71
CA ALA A 188 39.07 -3.96 -0.98
C ALA A 188 39.41 -5.45 -0.85
N ARG A 189 38.41 -6.29 -0.59
CA ARG A 189 38.60 -7.74 -0.52
C ARG A 189 38.92 -8.37 -1.87
N ARG A 190 38.29 -7.93 -2.98
CA ARG A 190 38.64 -8.40 -4.33
C ARG A 190 40.11 -8.12 -4.68
N LEU A 191 40.68 -7.03 -4.16
CA LEU A 191 42.09 -6.67 -4.35
C LEU A 191 43.04 -7.48 -3.45
N ARG A 192 42.61 -7.91 -2.25
CA ARG A 192 43.46 -8.60 -1.26
C ARG A 192 43.33 -10.12 -1.23
N ALA A 193 42.22 -10.68 -1.69
CA ALA A 193 41.94 -12.11 -1.60
C ALA A 193 41.57 -12.68 -2.97
N GLY A 194 42.39 -13.63 -3.46
CA GLY A 194 41.99 -14.52 -4.55
C GLY A 194 40.63 -15.17 -4.25
N ARG A 195 39.85 -15.42 -5.31
CA ARG A 195 38.46 -15.95 -5.46
C ARG A 195 37.87 -16.83 -4.34
N SER A 196 37.92 -16.42 -3.07
CA SER A 196 37.30 -17.15 -1.97
C SER A 196 35.79 -16.98 -2.05
N LYS A 197 35.11 -18.09 -2.36
CA LYS A 197 33.64 -18.22 -2.45
C LYS A 197 33.09 -18.78 -1.12
N GLY A 198 31.80 -18.59 -0.87
CA GLY A 198 31.08 -19.21 0.25
C GLY A 198 31.05 -18.40 1.56
N LEU A 199 30.77 -19.07 2.68
CA LEU A 199 30.43 -18.42 3.95
C LEU A 199 31.58 -17.59 4.56
N ARG A 200 32.85 -18.02 4.36
CA ARG A 200 34.03 -17.23 4.75
C ARG A 200 34.11 -15.90 3.99
N ALA A 201 33.64 -15.90 2.74
CA ALA A 201 33.59 -14.71 1.90
C ALA A 201 32.58 -13.69 2.41
N LEU A 202 31.43 -14.18 2.88
CA LEU A 202 30.38 -13.38 3.49
C LEU A 202 30.84 -12.79 4.83
N ARG A 203 31.45 -13.60 5.71
CA ARG A 203 31.97 -13.14 7.01
C ARG A 203 32.96 -11.98 6.86
N GLY A 204 33.84 -12.05 5.86
CA GLY A 204 34.79 -10.97 5.55
C GLY A 204 34.17 -9.66 5.04
N ILE A 205 32.89 -9.66 4.66
CA ILE A 205 32.14 -8.45 4.27
C ILE A 205 31.25 -7.99 5.42
N VAL A 206 30.55 -8.91 6.07
CA VAL A 206 29.55 -8.61 7.11
C VAL A 206 30.22 -8.02 8.35
N VAL A 207 31.32 -8.60 8.85
CA VAL A 207 31.95 -8.13 10.10
C VAL A 207 32.43 -6.68 9.98
N PRO A 208 33.20 -6.26 8.95
CA PRO A 208 33.63 -4.86 8.82
C PRO A 208 32.46 -3.89 8.59
N VAL A 209 31.40 -4.33 7.89
CA VAL A 209 30.22 -3.49 7.66
C VAL A 209 29.42 -3.29 8.95
N LEU A 210 29.31 -4.31 9.81
CA LEU A 210 28.68 -4.18 11.11
C LEU A 210 29.48 -3.27 12.04
N GLU A 211 30.81 -3.38 12.02
CA GLU A 211 31.70 -2.49 12.78
C GLU A 211 31.53 -1.02 12.35
N ASP A 212 31.58 -0.73 11.04
CA ASP A 212 31.33 0.61 10.48
C ASP A 212 29.92 1.13 10.81
N ALA A 213 28.91 0.25 10.75
CA ALA A 213 27.55 0.59 11.12
C ALA A 213 27.42 0.93 12.62
N LEU A 214 28.10 0.19 13.50
CA LEU A 214 28.11 0.43 14.95
C LEU A 214 28.80 1.76 15.28
N GLU A 215 29.99 2.02 14.74
CA GLU A 215 30.71 3.28 14.94
C GLU A 215 29.87 4.48 14.47
N ARG A 216 29.20 4.34 13.32
CA ARG A 216 28.32 5.39 12.80
C ARG A 216 27.07 5.58 13.66
N SER A 217 26.48 4.51 14.17
CA SER A 217 25.33 4.60 15.08
C SER A 217 25.69 5.33 16.36
N LEU A 218 26.89 5.09 16.93
CA LEU A 218 27.42 5.80 18.11
C LEU A 218 27.63 7.29 17.83
N ARG A 219 28.26 7.64 16.70
CA ARG A 219 28.43 9.05 16.29
C ARG A 219 27.10 9.77 16.08
N LEU A 220 26.13 9.09 15.46
CA LEU A 220 24.79 9.65 15.26
C LEU A 220 24.06 9.85 16.58
N ALA A 221 24.15 8.89 17.50
CA ALA A 221 23.57 8.98 18.83
C ALA A 221 24.15 10.17 19.62
N ALA A 222 25.48 10.34 19.62
CA ALA A 222 26.14 11.48 20.27
C ALA A 222 25.72 12.83 19.65
N ALA A 223 25.59 12.90 18.32
CA ALA A 223 25.11 14.10 17.63
C ALA A 223 23.62 14.38 17.86
N MET A 224 22.81 13.34 18.08
CA MET A 224 21.40 13.47 18.44
C MET A 224 21.25 14.00 19.87
N ASP A 225 22.02 13.45 20.81
CA ASP A 225 22.01 13.87 22.22
C ASP A 225 22.44 15.34 22.38
N SER A 226 23.51 15.76 21.69
CA SER A 226 23.95 17.17 21.71
C SER A 226 22.92 18.15 21.14
N ARG A 227 22.09 17.70 20.21
CA ARG A 227 20.95 18.47 19.66
C ARG A 227 19.69 18.38 20.53
N GLY A 228 19.75 17.68 21.66
CA GLY A 228 18.64 17.54 22.61
C GLY A 228 17.57 16.52 22.21
N TYR A 229 17.87 15.58 21.30
CA TYR A 229 16.96 14.47 21.01
C TYR A 229 16.79 13.57 22.26
N GLY A 230 15.61 13.00 22.45
CA GLY A 230 15.34 12.06 23.55
C GLY A 230 14.83 12.70 24.85
N ARG A 231 14.79 14.03 24.95
CA ARG A 231 14.05 14.70 26.03
C ARG A 231 12.56 14.47 25.82
N ALA A 232 11.98 13.57 26.63
CA ALA A 232 10.55 13.41 26.72
C ALA A 232 9.96 14.78 27.09
N GLY A 233 8.90 15.23 26.38
CA GLY A 233 8.15 16.41 26.78
C GLY A 233 7.56 16.27 28.19
N SER A 234 6.65 17.17 28.57
CA SER A 234 5.99 17.26 29.88
C SER A 234 5.04 16.09 30.24
N ALA A 235 5.28 14.87 29.74
CA ALA A 235 4.38 13.74 29.86
C ALA A 235 4.43 13.08 31.25
N THR A 236 3.31 13.14 31.98
CA THR A 236 3.10 12.42 33.24
C THR A 236 2.91 10.91 33.02
N ARG A 237 3.22 10.08 34.04
CA ARG A 237 3.01 8.61 34.00
C ARG A 237 1.55 8.23 33.69
N GLY A 238 0.58 9.03 34.16
CA GLY A 238 -0.85 8.84 33.89
C GLY A 238 -1.21 8.98 32.41
N SER A 239 -0.67 10.01 31.73
CA SER A 239 -0.88 10.21 30.29
C SER A 239 -0.35 9.02 29.45
N ARG A 240 0.77 8.41 29.87
CA ARG A 240 1.32 7.22 29.21
C ARG A 240 0.36 6.03 29.32
N ARG A 241 -0.14 5.74 30.52
CA ARG A 241 -1.10 4.66 30.76
C ARG A 241 -2.41 4.87 30.01
N LEU A 242 -2.96 6.09 30.04
CA LEU A 242 -4.19 6.43 29.32
C LEU A 242 -4.02 6.25 27.81
N THR A 243 -2.90 6.70 27.24
CA THR A 243 -2.64 6.51 25.80
C THR A 243 -2.51 5.03 25.44
N GLY A 244 -1.81 4.25 26.26
CA GLY A 244 -1.71 2.80 26.07
C GLY A 244 -3.08 2.12 26.15
N ALA A 245 -3.89 2.47 27.14
CA ALA A 245 -5.24 1.94 27.30
C ALA A 245 -6.15 2.29 26.11
N LEU A 246 -6.15 3.55 25.65
CA LEU A 246 -6.92 3.98 24.48
C LEU A 246 -6.50 3.25 23.20
N MET A 247 -5.20 3.03 23.01
CA MET A 247 -4.70 2.28 21.86
C MET A 247 -5.09 0.81 21.90
N LEU A 248 -4.94 0.16 23.07
CA LEU A 248 -5.31 -1.24 23.24
C LEU A 248 -6.83 -1.44 23.09
N LEU A 249 -7.63 -0.61 23.77
CA LEU A 249 -9.09 -0.64 23.64
C LEU A 249 -9.54 -0.33 22.20
N GLY A 250 -8.92 0.64 21.56
CA GLY A 250 -9.19 0.98 20.17
C GLY A 250 -8.88 -0.18 19.22
N MET A 251 -7.73 -0.84 19.40
CA MET A 251 -7.34 -2.01 18.60
C MET A 251 -8.26 -3.21 18.85
N CYS A 252 -8.63 -3.48 20.11
CA CYS A 252 -9.64 -4.49 20.42
C CYS A 252 -10.99 -4.17 19.76
N GLY A 253 -11.43 -2.91 19.79
CA GLY A 253 -12.66 -2.45 19.13
C GLY A 253 -12.60 -2.58 17.61
N LEU A 254 -11.45 -2.31 16.98
CA LEU A 254 -11.24 -2.53 15.55
C LEU A 254 -11.29 -4.02 15.19
N CYS A 255 -10.65 -4.89 15.99
CA CYS A 255 -10.70 -6.34 15.78
C CYS A 255 -12.12 -6.89 15.95
N ALA A 256 -12.80 -6.50 17.02
CA ALA A 256 -14.20 -6.87 17.27
C ALA A 256 -15.12 -6.36 16.14
N GLY A 257 -14.92 -5.10 15.73
CA GLY A 257 -15.57 -4.46 14.59
C GLY A 257 -15.43 -5.24 13.28
N ALA A 258 -14.19 -5.59 12.95
CA ALA A 258 -13.88 -6.36 11.74
C ALA A 258 -14.49 -7.77 11.81
N TYR A 259 -14.45 -8.42 12.97
CA TYR A 259 -15.11 -9.71 13.18
C TYR A 259 -16.63 -9.61 12.97
N GLY A 260 -17.30 -8.64 13.59
CA GLY A 260 -18.75 -8.47 13.44
C GLY A 260 -19.20 -8.04 12.04
N LEU A 261 -18.30 -7.49 11.22
CA LEU A 261 -18.56 -7.23 9.79
C LEU A 261 -18.39 -8.47 8.91
N LEU A 262 -17.61 -9.45 9.34
CA LEU A 262 -17.33 -10.68 8.61
C LEU A 262 -18.26 -11.84 9.02
N ASP A 263 -18.76 -11.82 10.26
CA ASP A 263 -19.66 -12.84 10.80
C ASP A 263 -21.13 -12.39 10.71
N PRO A 264 -21.96 -13.01 9.83
CA PRO A 264 -23.37 -12.67 9.69
C PRO A 264 -24.20 -12.97 10.95
N THR A 265 -23.70 -13.80 11.86
CA THR A 265 -24.40 -14.21 13.09
C THR A 265 -24.10 -13.30 14.27
N ALA A 266 -23.12 -12.39 14.14
CA ALA A 266 -22.73 -11.48 15.19
C ALA A 266 -23.78 -10.37 15.40
N PRO A 267 -23.99 -9.89 16.65
CA PRO A 267 -24.85 -8.77 16.92
C PRO A 267 -24.40 -7.52 16.16
N THR A 268 -25.35 -6.72 15.66
CA THR A 268 -25.07 -5.51 14.86
C THR A 268 -24.18 -4.49 15.58
N LEU A 269 -24.19 -4.50 16.92
CA LEU A 269 -23.32 -3.72 17.79
C LEU A 269 -21.82 -4.06 17.64
N LEU A 270 -21.48 -5.30 17.26
CA LEU A 270 -20.09 -5.72 17.02
C LEU A 270 -19.60 -5.40 15.61
N GLY A 271 -20.44 -4.94 14.68
CA GLY A 271 -20.03 -4.57 13.33
C GLY A 271 -19.53 -3.13 13.23
N LEU A 272 -20.26 -2.31 12.45
CA LEU A 272 -19.94 -0.90 12.21
C LEU A 272 -19.75 -0.03 13.48
N PRO A 273 -20.61 -0.12 14.52
CA PRO A 273 -20.45 0.74 15.70
C PRO A 273 -19.22 0.38 16.53
N ALA A 274 -18.88 -0.90 16.70
CA ALA A 274 -17.63 -1.31 17.33
C ALA A 274 -16.41 -0.85 16.54
N LEU A 275 -16.43 -0.97 15.21
CA LEU A 275 -15.37 -0.49 14.33
C LEU A 275 -15.20 1.04 14.42
N ALA A 276 -16.31 1.79 14.46
CA ALA A 276 -16.29 3.24 14.62
C ALA A 276 -15.76 3.66 15.99
N ALA A 277 -16.24 3.03 17.08
CA ALA A 277 -15.76 3.28 18.44
C ALA A 277 -14.27 2.96 18.57
N GLY A 278 -13.82 1.81 18.03
CA GLY A 278 -12.41 1.42 17.99
C GLY A 278 -11.55 2.44 17.25
N SER A 279 -12.01 2.90 16.07
CA SER A 279 -11.35 3.95 15.28
C SER A 279 -11.21 5.26 16.06
N VAL A 280 -12.27 5.71 16.73
CA VAL A 280 -12.28 6.93 17.55
C VAL A 280 -11.32 6.81 18.74
N LEU A 281 -11.30 5.67 19.43
CA LEU A 281 -10.39 5.42 20.55
C LEU A 281 -8.92 5.41 20.08
N CYS A 282 -8.62 4.77 18.94
CA CYS A 282 -7.28 4.82 18.34
C CYS A 282 -6.87 6.25 17.96
N LEU A 283 -7.75 7.01 17.32
CA LEU A 283 -7.49 8.41 16.95
C LEU A 283 -7.29 9.30 18.19
N ALA A 284 -8.08 9.10 19.24
CA ALA A 284 -7.91 9.79 20.51
C ALA A 284 -6.57 9.44 21.17
N GLY A 285 -6.19 8.16 21.19
CA GLY A 285 -4.89 7.69 21.67
C GLY A 285 -3.73 8.30 20.88
N LEU A 286 -3.83 8.34 19.54
CA LEU A 286 -2.83 8.98 18.67
C LEU A 286 -2.75 10.49 18.89
N ARG A 287 -3.88 11.19 19.08
CA ARG A 287 -3.92 12.64 19.29
C ARG A 287 -3.37 13.04 20.66
N LEU A 288 -3.78 12.34 21.71
CA LEU A 288 -3.21 12.51 23.06
C LEU A 288 -1.72 12.17 23.07
N GLY A 289 -1.33 11.14 22.32
CA GLY A 289 0.06 10.77 22.20
C GLY A 289 0.91 11.75 21.38
N GLY A 290 0.30 12.39 20.38
CA GLY A 290 0.94 13.40 19.54
C GLY A 290 1.20 14.72 20.28
N ARG A 291 0.37 15.08 21.26
CA ARG A 291 0.61 16.25 22.13
C ARG A 291 1.91 16.19 22.92
N ARG A 292 2.55 15.02 23.01
CA ARG A 292 3.81 14.80 23.73
C ARG A 292 5.05 15.30 22.99
N VAL A 293 4.95 15.50 21.67
CA VAL A 293 6.09 15.78 20.81
C VAL A 293 5.88 17.13 20.13
N THR A 294 6.63 18.13 20.60
CA THR A 294 6.67 19.45 19.95
C THR A 294 7.56 19.34 18.72
N ARG A 295 6.95 19.39 17.53
CA ARG A 295 7.68 19.35 16.26
C ARG A 295 7.54 20.67 15.54
N THR A 296 8.67 21.31 15.26
CA THR A 296 8.71 22.45 14.33
C THR A 296 8.90 21.92 12.91
N THR A 297 8.13 22.43 11.96
CA THR A 297 8.22 22.02 10.56
C THR A 297 8.59 23.24 9.72
N TYR A 298 9.78 23.20 9.11
CA TYR A 298 10.32 24.32 8.33
C TYR A 298 9.44 24.72 7.13
N ARG A 299 8.76 23.76 6.49
CA ARG A 299 7.71 24.00 5.50
C ARG A 299 6.56 23.03 5.73
N PRO A 300 5.45 23.45 6.37
CA PRO A 300 4.29 22.60 6.57
C PRO A 300 3.65 22.26 5.22
N ASP A 301 3.15 21.03 5.11
CA ASP A 301 2.33 20.60 3.98
C ASP A 301 0.85 20.76 4.37
N PRO A 302 0.19 21.88 4.01
CA PRO A 302 -1.19 22.10 4.41
C PRO A 302 -2.11 21.11 3.69
N TRP A 303 -3.05 20.55 4.45
CA TRP A 303 -4.18 19.83 3.89
C TRP A 303 -5.10 20.84 3.21
N ARG A 304 -5.28 20.75 1.88
CA ARG A 304 -6.17 21.65 1.12
C ARG A 304 -7.36 20.88 0.58
N PHE A 305 -8.27 21.60 -0.08
CA PHE A 305 -9.47 21.01 -0.67
C PHE A 305 -9.17 19.89 -1.67
N ALA A 306 -8.09 19.98 -2.45
CA ALA A 306 -7.71 18.95 -3.41
C ALA A 306 -7.37 17.61 -2.73
N GLU A 307 -6.72 17.62 -1.56
CA GLU A 307 -6.49 16.42 -0.77
C GLU A 307 -7.80 15.79 -0.30
N SER A 308 -8.72 16.60 0.24
CA SER A 308 -10.04 16.13 0.65
C SER A 308 -10.84 15.58 -0.51
N ALA A 309 -10.79 16.21 -1.68
CA ALA A 309 -11.52 15.79 -2.88
C ALA A 309 -11.01 14.44 -3.43
N VAL A 310 -9.69 14.21 -3.45
CA VAL A 310 -9.12 12.92 -3.85
C VAL A 310 -9.49 11.83 -2.84
N ALA A 311 -9.34 12.12 -1.55
CA ALA A 311 -9.71 11.17 -0.49
C ALA A 311 -11.21 10.84 -0.51
N SER A 312 -12.08 11.84 -0.68
CA SER A 312 -13.53 11.66 -0.74
C SER A 312 -13.95 10.89 -1.98
N CYS A 313 -13.33 11.07 -3.14
CA CYS A 313 -13.61 10.26 -4.33
C CYS A 313 -13.41 8.76 -4.07
N GLY A 314 -12.31 8.38 -3.40
CA GLY A 314 -12.05 6.98 -3.05
C GLY A 314 -13.03 6.47 -2.00
N VAL A 315 -13.25 7.25 -0.92
CA VAL A 315 -14.16 6.86 0.18
C VAL A 315 -15.60 6.75 -0.31
N LEU A 316 -16.08 7.69 -1.12
CA LEU A 316 -17.44 7.68 -1.66
C LEU A 316 -17.64 6.47 -2.59
N SER A 317 -16.64 6.12 -3.41
CA SER A 317 -16.66 4.90 -4.22
C SER A 317 -16.83 3.64 -3.36
N ALA A 318 -16.06 3.53 -2.27
CA ALA A 318 -16.17 2.42 -1.33
C ALA A 318 -17.54 2.39 -0.63
N VAL A 319 -18.02 3.54 -0.14
CA VAL A 319 -19.32 3.63 0.55
C VAL A 319 -20.46 3.23 -0.39
N LEU A 320 -20.48 3.72 -1.64
CA LEU A 320 -21.51 3.37 -2.61
C LEU A 320 -21.59 1.86 -2.88
N LEU A 321 -20.44 1.17 -2.91
CA LEU A 321 -20.36 -0.29 -3.08
C LEU A 321 -20.72 -1.09 -1.82
N PHE A 322 -20.76 -0.46 -0.65
CA PHE A 322 -21.14 -1.08 0.62
C PHE A 322 -22.62 -0.88 0.97
N VAL A 323 -23.19 0.27 0.64
CA VAL A 323 -24.57 0.63 1.03
C VAL A 323 -25.61 -0.11 0.16
N ASN A 324 -25.21 -0.74 -0.95
CA ASN A 324 -26.09 -1.53 -1.85
C ASN A 324 -27.35 -0.76 -2.30
N VAL A 325 -27.23 0.55 -2.47
CA VAL A 325 -28.34 1.41 -2.91
C VAL A 325 -28.36 1.47 -4.44
N GLY A 326 -29.48 1.06 -5.03
CA GLY A 326 -29.75 1.21 -6.46
C GLY A 326 -29.14 0.13 -7.35
N TYR A 327 -28.69 -1.00 -6.80
CA TYR A 327 -28.27 -2.20 -7.55
C TYR A 327 -28.49 -3.47 -6.71
N ASP A 328 -28.62 -4.62 -7.36
CA ASP A 328 -28.79 -5.90 -6.66
C ASP A 328 -27.41 -6.42 -6.18
N PRO A 329 -27.24 -6.78 -4.89
CA PRO A 329 -26.01 -7.40 -4.38
C PRO A 329 -25.52 -8.62 -5.20
N ALA A 330 -26.42 -9.31 -5.89
CA ALA A 330 -26.09 -10.41 -6.79
C ALA A 330 -25.25 -9.96 -8.01
N GLU A 331 -25.40 -8.73 -8.48
CA GLU A 331 -24.65 -8.19 -9.64
C GLU A 331 -23.16 -7.95 -9.33
N LEU A 332 -22.83 -7.72 -8.04
CA LEU A 332 -21.45 -7.61 -7.57
C LEU A 332 -20.75 -8.97 -7.52
N ASN A 333 -21.51 -10.05 -7.30
CA ASN A 333 -20.99 -11.40 -7.14
C ASN A 333 -21.77 -12.36 -8.05
N PRO A 334 -21.62 -12.24 -9.38
CA PRO A 334 -22.35 -13.07 -10.32
C PRO A 334 -22.02 -14.55 -10.07
N SER A 335 -23.07 -15.38 -10.06
CA SER A 335 -22.89 -16.84 -9.99
C SER A 335 -22.22 -17.33 -11.26
N ILE A 336 -21.27 -18.25 -11.11
CA ILE A 336 -20.65 -18.96 -12.24
C ILE A 336 -21.58 -20.09 -12.73
N TYR A 337 -22.65 -20.38 -12.00
CA TYR A 337 -23.62 -21.43 -12.27
C TYR A 337 -25.04 -20.84 -12.45
N PRO A 338 -25.68 -20.96 -13.63
CA PRO A 338 -25.11 -21.38 -14.91
C PRO A 338 -24.12 -20.34 -15.49
N LEU A 339 -23.23 -20.79 -16.38
CA LEU A 339 -22.22 -19.93 -17.00
C LEU A 339 -22.90 -18.85 -17.85
N SER A 340 -22.90 -17.61 -17.35
CA SER A 340 -23.50 -16.46 -18.00
C SER A 340 -22.49 -15.31 -18.05
N TRP A 341 -22.59 -14.49 -19.09
CA TRP A 341 -21.72 -13.32 -19.19
C TRP A 341 -22.14 -12.30 -18.11
N PRO A 342 -21.21 -11.82 -17.27
CA PRO A 342 -21.56 -10.87 -16.23
C PRO A 342 -22.03 -9.55 -16.85
N THR A 343 -23.11 -9.00 -16.30
CA THR A 343 -23.57 -7.65 -16.66
C THR A 343 -22.65 -6.60 -16.02
N LEU A 344 -22.60 -5.41 -16.62
CA LEU A 344 -21.91 -4.26 -16.04
C LEU A 344 -22.93 -3.37 -15.33
N PRO A 345 -23.10 -3.49 -14.00
CA PRO A 345 -24.07 -2.69 -13.28
C PRO A 345 -23.63 -1.22 -13.27
N LEU A 346 -24.53 -0.35 -13.75
CA LEU A 346 -24.22 1.06 -14.02
C LEU A 346 -23.84 1.83 -12.74
N VAL A 347 -24.49 1.53 -11.61
CA VAL A 347 -24.23 2.23 -10.34
C VAL A 347 -22.85 1.89 -9.77
N PRO A 348 -22.45 0.60 -9.60
CA PRO A 348 -21.09 0.22 -9.27
C PRO A 348 -20.03 0.75 -10.25
N ALA A 349 -20.31 0.72 -11.55
CA ALA A 349 -19.40 1.27 -12.56
C ALA A 349 -19.20 2.78 -12.38
N ALA A 350 -20.28 3.54 -12.18
CA ALA A 350 -20.23 4.98 -11.90
C ALA A 350 -19.48 5.28 -10.59
N ALA A 351 -19.67 4.46 -9.56
CA ALA A 351 -18.93 4.59 -8.30
C ALA A 351 -17.42 4.40 -8.49
N ILE A 352 -16.99 3.45 -9.33
CA ILE A 352 -15.57 3.24 -9.65
C ILE A 352 -15.02 4.39 -10.51
N LEU A 353 -15.79 4.87 -11.49
CA LEU A 353 -15.42 6.03 -12.31
C LEU A 353 -15.29 7.30 -11.48
N LEU A 354 -16.09 7.47 -10.44
CA LEU A 354 -15.98 8.57 -9.49
C LEU A 354 -14.63 8.53 -8.73
N ALA A 355 -14.10 7.35 -8.44
CA ALA A 355 -12.73 7.24 -7.92
C ALA A 355 -11.69 7.71 -8.96
N GLY A 356 -11.95 7.49 -10.26
CA GLY A 356 -11.15 8.02 -11.37
C GLY A 356 -11.16 9.55 -11.48
N ALA A 357 -12.17 10.23 -10.95
CA ALA A 357 -12.20 11.70 -10.87
C ALA A 357 -11.04 12.26 -10.02
N ALA A 358 -10.45 11.46 -9.13
CA ALA A 358 -9.20 11.81 -8.43
C ALA A 358 -8.08 12.17 -9.42
N GLY A 359 -8.03 11.49 -10.58
CA GLY A 359 -7.11 11.76 -11.66
C GLY A 359 -7.30 13.13 -12.30
N PHE A 360 -8.46 13.79 -12.16
CA PHE A 360 -8.69 15.17 -12.62
C PHE A 360 -8.57 16.19 -11.48
N LEU A 361 -9.12 15.86 -10.31
CA LEU A 361 -9.16 16.73 -9.14
C LEU A 361 -7.78 16.95 -8.51
N ALA A 362 -6.88 15.99 -8.65
CA ALA A 362 -5.50 16.14 -8.24
C ALA A 362 -4.79 17.30 -8.99
N PRO A 363 -3.97 18.13 -8.32
CA PRO A 363 -3.09 19.07 -9.01
C PRO A 363 -2.05 18.34 -9.89
N PRO A 364 -1.62 18.95 -11.00
CA PRO A 364 -0.56 18.38 -11.84
C PRO A 364 0.75 18.26 -11.06
N PRO A 365 1.54 17.20 -11.28
CA PRO A 365 2.84 17.07 -10.65
C PRO A 365 3.75 18.24 -11.06
N GLY A 366 4.59 18.70 -10.14
CA GLY A 366 5.63 19.70 -10.39
C GLY A 366 6.59 19.23 -11.50
N PRO A 367 7.00 20.10 -12.45
CA PRO A 367 8.09 19.76 -13.34
C PRO A 367 9.34 19.41 -12.52
N PRO A 368 10.18 18.48 -13.00
CA PRO A 368 11.43 18.15 -12.33
C PRO A 368 12.24 19.45 -12.16
N THR A 369 12.56 19.82 -10.92
CA THR A 369 13.53 20.89 -10.68
C THR A 369 14.83 20.48 -11.38
N PRO A 370 15.34 21.28 -12.33
CA PRO A 370 16.60 20.99 -12.98
C PRO A 370 17.65 20.77 -11.89
N HIS A 371 18.35 19.63 -11.94
CA HIS A 371 19.58 19.50 -11.17
C HIS A 371 20.53 20.56 -11.73
N VAL A 372 20.61 21.71 -11.09
CA VAL A 372 21.72 22.63 -11.28
C VAL A 372 22.90 21.91 -10.62
N PRO A 373 23.87 21.36 -11.39
CA PRO A 373 25.07 20.84 -10.77
C PRO A 373 25.68 21.99 -9.97
N ALA A 374 25.92 21.77 -8.67
CA ALA A 374 26.60 22.74 -7.84
C ALA A 374 27.90 23.11 -8.57
N GLN A 375 27.98 24.36 -9.02
CA GLN A 375 29.23 24.88 -9.56
C GLN A 375 30.27 24.65 -8.45
N ARG A 376 31.26 23.80 -8.73
CA ARG A 376 32.46 23.76 -7.91
C ARG A 376 33.02 25.16 -7.98
N THR A 377 32.92 25.92 -6.90
CA THR A 377 33.85 27.00 -6.64
C THR A 377 35.22 26.35 -6.61
N GLU A 378 35.93 26.44 -7.74
CA GLU A 378 37.38 26.33 -7.76
C GLU A 378 37.89 27.51 -6.93
N GLU A 379 38.16 27.27 -5.65
CA GLU A 379 39.06 28.13 -4.88
C GLU A 379 40.44 27.98 -5.54
N ALA A 380 40.79 28.99 -6.34
CA ALA A 380 42.15 29.18 -6.81
C ALA A 380 43.07 29.41 -5.59
N ALA A 381 44.22 28.75 -5.67
CA ALA A 381 45.27 28.65 -4.66
C ALA A 381 45.87 29.99 -4.21
#